data_AF-A0A6G7VA30-F1
#
_entry.id   AF-A0A6G7VA30-F1
#
_cell.length_a   1.000
_cell.length_b   1.000
_cell.length_c   1.000
_cell.angle_alpha   90.00
_cell.angle_beta   90.00
_cell.angle_gamma   90.00
#
_symmetry.space_group_name_H-M   'P 1'
#
loop_
_entity.id
_entity.type
_entity.pdbx_description
1 polymer ?
#
loop_
_entity_poly.entity_id
_entity_poly.type
_entity_poly.pdbx_seq_one_letter_code
_entity_poly.pdbx_strand_id
1 'polypeptide(L)'
;MLEVILDDDADFEHKLLQIAQGRLILTVAGIGYQPGQSLLLLVGQMHDATALPLRAHILRVIEIPPLDPLSAVNRPPLVDLEWNLAHPPNELRTLTELFRSASRSRGSSP
;
A
#
# COMPACT_ATOMS: atom_id res chain seq x y z
N MET A 1 -8.82 4.68 -7.69
CA MET A 1 -7.42 4.23 -7.73
C MET A 1 -6.71 4.87 -6.55
N LEU A 2 -5.85 4.13 -5.84
CA LEU A 2 -5.06 4.64 -4.73
C LEU A 2 -3.59 4.41 -5.03
N GLU A 3 -2.79 5.47 -4.94
CA GLU A 3 -1.34 5.42 -5.13
C GLU A 3 -0.65 5.45 -3.77
N VAL A 4 0.30 4.55 -3.59
CA VAL A 4 1.05 4.37 -2.34
C VAL A 4 2.52 4.46 -2.70
N ILE A 5 3.13 5.59 -2.35
CA ILE A 5 4.55 5.86 -2.56
C ILE A 5 5.23 5.77 -1.20
N LEU A 6 6.11 4.78 -1.06
CA LEU A 6 6.87 4.53 0.17
C LEU A 6 8.27 5.13 0.01
N ASP A 7 8.70 5.94 0.97
CA ASP A 7 10.02 6.58 0.98
C ASP A 7 11.05 5.75 1.75
N ASP A 8 10.63 5.07 2.81
CA ASP A 8 11.45 4.24 3.66
C ASP A 8 11.62 2.81 3.10
N ASP A 9 12.87 2.38 2.91
CA ASP A 9 13.22 1.04 2.41
C ASP A 9 12.67 -0.08 3.29
N ALA A 10 12.69 0.12 4.62
CA ALA A 10 12.26 -0.92 5.56
C ALA A 10 10.74 -1.08 5.56
N ASP A 11 9.98 0.03 5.52
CA ASP A 11 8.53 -0.02 5.36
C ASP A 11 8.17 -0.59 3.98
N PHE A 12 8.88 -0.20 2.92
CA PHE A 12 8.69 -0.74 1.58
C PHE A 12 8.86 -2.27 1.55
N GLU A 13 9.97 -2.81 2.08
CA GLU A 13 10.19 -4.26 2.15
C GLU A 13 9.15 -4.97 3.05
N HIS A 14 8.72 -4.32 4.14
CA HIS A 14 7.66 -4.84 4.98
C HIS A 14 6.31 -4.91 4.24
N LYS A 15 5.94 -3.89 3.46
CA LYS A 15 4.73 -3.91 2.63
C LYS A 15 4.81 -4.96 1.52
N LEU A 16 5.96 -5.14 0.87
CA LEU A 16 6.15 -6.20 -0.11
C LEU A 16 5.93 -7.60 0.50
N LEU A 17 6.41 -7.83 1.72
CA LEU A 17 6.17 -9.09 2.43
C LEU A 17 4.69 -9.31 2.72
N GLN A 18 3.95 -8.27 3.11
CA GLN A 18 2.50 -8.36 3.27
C GLN A 18 1.83 -8.72 1.94
N ILE A 19 2.21 -8.04 0.85
CA ILE A 19 1.67 -8.29 -0.50
C ILE A 19 1.91 -9.75 -0.92
N ALA A 20 3.11 -10.28 -0.71
CA ALA A 20 3.43 -11.68 -0.99
C ALA A 20 2.58 -12.68 -0.17
N GLN A 21 2.01 -12.25 0.96
CA GLN A 21 1.09 -13.01 1.81
C GLN A 21 -0.39 -12.84 1.41
N GLY A 22 -0.71 -12.02 0.41
CA GLY A 22 -2.10 -11.79 -0.01
C GLY A 22 -2.82 -10.66 0.73
N ARG A 23 -2.14 -9.95 1.62
CA ARG A 23 -2.73 -8.89 2.45
C ARG A 23 -1.95 -7.60 2.34
N LEU A 24 -2.57 -6.50 2.72
CA LEU A 24 -1.85 -5.24 2.87
C LEU A 24 -2.56 -4.38 3.91
N ILE A 25 -1.82 -3.69 4.76
CA ILE A 25 -2.37 -2.72 5.72
C ILE A 25 -1.76 -1.36 5.42
N LEU A 26 -2.61 -0.36 5.18
CA LEU A 26 -2.21 1.01 4.87
C LEU A 26 -3.01 2.01 5.69
N THR A 27 -2.30 2.96 6.30
CA THR A 27 -2.91 4.17 6.83
C THR A 27 -3.08 5.17 5.69
N VAL A 28 -4.31 5.64 5.47
CA VAL A 28 -4.59 6.64 4.43
C VAL A 28 -5.41 7.80 4.99
N ALA A 29 -5.24 8.98 4.42
CA ALA A 29 -6.11 10.11 4.69
C ALA A 29 -7.34 10.07 3.76
N GLY A 30 -8.53 10.27 4.32
CA GLY A 30 -9.75 10.44 3.54
C GLY A 30 -10.98 9.81 4.16
N ILE A 31 -12.11 9.98 3.48
CA ILE A 31 -13.42 9.46 3.85
C ILE A 31 -14.02 8.64 2.70
N GLY A 32 -15.00 7.80 3.04
CA GLY A 32 -15.80 7.07 2.03
C GLY A 32 -15.26 5.70 1.62
N TYR A 33 -14.26 5.18 2.33
CA TYR A 33 -13.82 3.80 2.18
C TYR A 33 -14.83 2.83 2.79
N GLN A 34 -15.13 1.73 2.11
CA GLN A 34 -16.10 0.74 2.59
C GLN A 34 -15.55 -0.69 2.47
N PRO A 35 -15.81 -1.58 3.45
CA PRO A 35 -15.54 -3.01 3.28
C PRO A 35 -16.22 -3.57 2.02
N GLY A 36 -15.51 -4.42 1.28
CA GLY A 36 -15.89 -4.97 -0.01
C GLY A 36 -15.59 -4.06 -1.21
N GLN A 37 -15.25 -2.79 -1.00
CA GLN A 37 -14.90 -1.87 -2.08
C GLN A 37 -13.64 -2.35 -2.79
N SER A 38 -13.73 -2.50 -4.12
CA SER A 38 -12.60 -2.87 -4.96
C SER A 38 -11.88 -1.63 -5.49
N LEU A 39 -10.56 -1.60 -5.34
CA LEU A 39 -9.71 -0.51 -5.83
C LEU A 39 -8.46 -1.08 -6.49
N LEU A 40 -7.98 -0.35 -7.50
CA LEU A 40 -6.64 -0.54 -8.03
C LEU A 40 -5.65 0.19 -7.12
N LEU A 41 -4.68 -0.56 -6.58
CA LEU A 41 -3.56 -0.04 -5.81
C LEU A 41 -2.32 0.02 -6.71
N LEU A 42 -1.61 1.14 -6.67
CA LEU A 42 -0.27 1.27 -7.27
C LEU A 42 0.72 1.43 -6.11
N VAL A 43 1.54 0.41 -5.86
CA VAL A 43 2.53 0.40 -4.77
C VAL A 43 3.92 0.60 -5.36
N GLY A 44 4.54 1.73 -5.06
CA GLY A 44 5.87 2.08 -5.58
C GLY A 44 6.76 2.66 -4.50
N GLN A 45 8.02 2.85 -4.86
CA GLN A 45 9.01 3.53 -4.03
C GLN A 45 9.29 4.93 -4.58
N MET A 46 9.55 5.92 -3.72
CA MET A 46 9.69 7.33 -4.12
C MET A 46 10.75 7.57 -5.21
N HIS A 47 11.80 6.75 -5.23
CA HIS A 47 12.91 6.86 -6.17
C HIS A 47 12.82 5.90 -7.36
N ASP A 48 11.75 5.11 -7.45
CA ASP A 48 11.53 4.17 -8.54
C ASP A 48 10.49 4.71 -9.52
N ALA A 49 10.79 4.61 -10.81
CA ALA A 49 9.84 4.96 -11.87
C ALA A 49 8.76 3.87 -12.07
N THR A 50 8.87 2.75 -11.35
CA THR A 50 7.96 1.63 -11.44
C THR A 50 7.10 1.51 -10.18
N ALA A 51 5.82 1.21 -10.38
CA ALA A 51 4.89 0.87 -9.31
C ALA A 51 4.25 -0.48 -9.63
N LEU A 52 4.02 -1.29 -8.59
CA LEU A 52 3.37 -2.57 -8.66
C LEU A 52 1.84 -2.38 -8.69
N PRO A 53 1.15 -2.69 -9.80
CA PRO A 53 -0.30 -2.62 -9.85
C PRO A 53 -0.92 -3.86 -9.19
N LEU A 54 -1.82 -3.64 -8.23
CA LEU A 54 -2.53 -4.68 -7.51
C LEU A 54 -4.02 -4.40 -7.51
N ARG A 55 -4.83 -5.42 -7.86
CA ARG A 55 -6.27 -5.37 -7.57
C ARG A 55 -6.49 -5.83 -6.14
N ALA A 56 -7.19 -5.03 -5.36
CA ALA A 56 -7.48 -5.33 -3.97
C ALA A 56 -8.92 -4.96 -3.61
N HIS A 57 -9.43 -5.61 -2.58
CA HIS A 57 -10.67 -5.24 -1.94
C HIS A 57 -10.41 -4.89 -0.48
N ILE A 58 -11.07 -3.84 -0.01
CA ILE A 58 -11.01 -3.43 1.40
C ILE A 58 -11.70 -4.53 2.21
N LEU A 59 -10.95 -5.18 3.08
CA LEU A 59 -11.49 -6.15 4.04
C LEU A 59 -12.08 -5.41 5.25
N ARG A 60 -11.36 -4.40 5.74
CA ARG A 60 -11.71 -3.69 6.97
C ARG A 60 -11.24 -2.24 6.92
N VAL A 61 -12.04 -1.37 7.53
CA VAL A 61 -11.74 0.05 7.75
C VAL A 61 -11.68 0.28 9.25
N ILE A 62 -10.60 0.87 9.74
CA ILE A 62 -10.42 1.21 11.15
C ILE A 62 -10.15 2.71 11.22
N GLU A 63 -11.07 3.47 11.84
CA GLU A 63 -10.87 4.90 12.04
C GLU A 63 -9.79 5.14 13.08
N ILE A 64 -8.83 6.02 12.75
CA ILE A 64 -7.77 6.41 13.66
C ILE A 64 -8.20 7.74 14.31
N PRO A 65 -8.46 7.75 15.64
CA PRO A 65 -8.82 8.98 16.32
C PRO A 65 -7.66 9.98 16.27
N PRO A 66 -7.94 11.28 16.12
CA PRO A 66 -6.89 12.29 16.14
C PRO A 66 -6.23 12.35 17.52
N LEU A 67 -4.90 12.50 17.54
CA LEU A 67 -4.13 12.67 18.78
C LEU A 67 -4.47 13.98 19.50
N ASP A 68 -4.81 15.03 18.74
CA ASP A 68 -5.29 16.31 19.24
C ASP A 68 -6.57 16.71 18.48
N PRO A 69 -7.75 16.72 19.14
CA PRO A 69 -9.02 17.10 18.53
C PRO A 69 -9.03 18.52 17.95
N LEU A 70 -8.26 19.45 18.51
CA LEU A 70 -8.21 20.84 18.03
C LEU A 70 -7.47 20.95 16.70
N SER A 71 -6.46 20.12 16.49
CA SER A 71 -5.72 20.02 15.23
C SER A 71 -6.47 19.28 14.12
N ALA A 72 -7.51 18.51 14.48
CA ALA A 72 -8.26 17.65 13.57
C ALA A 72 -9.31 18.38 12.74
N VAL A 73 -9.72 19.59 13.15
CA VAL A 73 -10.84 20.34 12.55
C VAL A 73 -10.67 20.61 11.05
N ASN A 74 -9.42 20.64 10.55
CA ASN A 74 -9.11 20.96 9.16
C ASN A 74 -8.34 19.86 8.41
N ARG A 75 -8.18 18.67 8.99
CA ARG A 75 -7.45 17.57 8.36
C ARG A 75 -8.40 16.45 7.98
N PRO A 76 -8.25 15.84 6.79
CA PRO A 76 -8.98 14.61 6.48
C PRO A 76 -8.66 13.55 7.55
N PRO A 77 -9.65 12.74 7.96
CA PRO A 77 -9.44 11.71 8.96
C PRO A 77 -8.46 10.67 8.42
N LEU A 78 -7.70 10.07 9.33
CA LEU A 78 -6.85 8.94 9.04
C LEU A 78 -7.63 7.65 9.27
N VAL A 79 -7.47 6.69 8.36
CA VAL A 79 -8.05 5.36 8.49
C VAL A 79 -6.99 4.32 8.17
N ASP A 80 -6.97 3.25 8.95
CA ASP A 80 -6.26 2.02 8.58
C ASP A 80 -7.18 1.17 7.72
N LEU A 81 -6.69 0.86 6.53
CA LEU A 81 -7.33 -0.02 5.58
C LEU A 81 -6.59 -1.34 5.54
N GLU A 82 -7.30 -2.41 5.87
CA GLU A 82 -6.86 -3.77 5.62
C GLU A 82 -7.40 -4.23 4.27
N TRP A 83 -6.52 -4.74 3.43
CA TRP A 83 -6.81 -5.15 2.07
C TRP A 83 -6.55 -6.63 1.90
N ASN A 84 -7.41 -7.27 1.12
CA ASN A 84 -7.16 -8.59 0.57
C ASN A 84 -6.90 -8.46 -0.94
N LEU A 85 -5.82 -9.06 -1.41
CA LEU A 85 -5.37 -8.94 -2.79
C LEU A 85 -6.10 -9.97 -3.66
N ALA A 86 -6.60 -9.53 -4.81
CA ALA A 86 -7.41 -10.35 -5.71
C ALA A 86 -6.58 -11.30 -6.61
N HIS A 87 -5.29 -11.48 -6.29
CA HIS A 87 -4.36 -12.29 -7.04
C HIS A 87 -4.06 -13.60 -6.29
N PRO A 88 -3.80 -14.73 -6.98
CA PRO A 88 -3.35 -15.96 -6.36
C PRO A 88 -2.04 -15.76 -5.57
N PRO A 89 -1.83 -16.47 -4.44
CA PRO A 89 -0.63 -16.31 -3.62
C PRO A 89 0.69 -16.53 -4.38
N ASN A 90 0.71 -17.45 -5.34
CA ASN A 90 1.92 -17.72 -6.15
C ASN A 90 2.24 -16.55 -7.08
N GLU A 91 1.22 -15.93 -7.68
CA GLU A 91 1.38 -14.75 -8.54
C GLU A 91 1.92 -13.57 -7.73
N LEU A 92 1.38 -13.34 -6.54
CA LEU A 92 1.84 -12.27 -5.65
C LEU A 92 3.31 -12.41 -5.27
N ARG A 93 3.76 -13.63 -4.93
CA ARG A 93 5.18 -13.89 -4.64
C ARG A 93 6.04 -13.54 -5.85
N THR A 94 5.71 -14.08 -7.03
CA THR A 94 6.45 -13.81 -8.26
C THR A 94 6.48 -12.32 -8.60
N LEU A 95 5.34 -11.62 -8.48
CA LEU A 95 5.26 -10.18 -8.73
C LEU A 95 6.16 -9.39 -7.78
N THR A 96 6.15 -9.69 -6.48
CA THR A 96 7.00 -9.00 -5.51
C THR A 96 8.49 -9.28 -5.71
N GLU A 97 8.86 -10.49 -6.12
CA GLU A 97 10.25 -10.86 -6.44
C GLU A 97 10.77 -10.16 -7.70
N LEU A 98 9.94 -10.13 -8.76
CA LEU A 98 10.26 -9.42 -10.00
C LEU A 98 10.39 -7.91 -9.75
N PHE A 99 9.47 -7.34 -8.98
CA PHE A 99 9.51 -5.94 -8.61
C PHE A 99 10.78 -5.60 -7.84
N ARG A 100 11.10 -6.36 -6.77
CA ARG A 100 12.33 -6.21 -6.00
C ARG A 100 13.59 -6.30 -6.86
N SER A 101 13.62 -7.22 -7.82
CA SER A 101 14.76 -7.40 -8.73
C SER A 101 14.91 -6.19 -9.67
N ALA A 102 13.79 -5.67 -10.18
CA ALA A 102 13.78 -4.48 -11.04
C ALA A 102 14.27 -3.23 -10.29
N SER A 103 13.80 -3.00 -9.06
CA SER A 103 14.21 -1.85 -8.24
C SER A 103 15.70 -1.88 -7.89
N ARG A 104 16.25 -3.06 -7.54
CA ARG A 104 17.69 -3.23 -7.23
C ARG A 104 18.61 -3.03 -8.43
N SER A 105 18.18 -3.44 -9.62
CA SER A 105 18.98 -3.30 -10.84
C SER A 105 19.20 -1.85 -11.25
N ARG A 106 18.33 -0.92 -10.80
CA ARG A 106 18.38 0.50 -11.16
C ARG A 106 19.12 1.37 -10.14
N GLY A 107 19.19 0.96 -8.87
CA GLY A 107 20.00 1.63 -7.84
C GLY A 107 21.52 1.46 -7.97
N SER A 108 21.99 0.75 -9.02
CA SER A 108 23.40 0.44 -9.27
C SER A 108 24.02 1.24 -10.44
N SER A 109 23.43 2.37 -10.84
CA SER A 109 24.02 3.24 -11.86
C SER A 109 24.90 4.32 -11.19
N PRO A 110 26.19 4.44 -11.57
CA PRO A 110 27.17 5.35 -10.96
C PRO A 110 26.94 6.83 -11.30
#